data_AF-A0A1J3IQD7-F1
#
_entry.id   AF-A0A1J3IQD7-F1
#
_cell.length_a   1.000
_cell.length_b   1.000
_cell.length_c   1.000
_cell.angle_alpha   90.00
_cell.angle_beta   90.00
_cell.angle_gamma   90.00
#
_symmetry.space_group_name_H-M   'P 1'
#
loop_
_entity.id
_entity.type
_entity.pdbx_description
1 polymer ?
#
loop_
_entity_poly.entity_id
_entity_poly.type
_entity_poly.pdbx_seq_one_letter_code
_entity_poly.pdbx_strand_id
1 'polypeptide(L)' 'FSTTGNFGFGIQEHIDLGLKYDPSVGIYGMDFYIVLSRPGARVTKRKRARARMGLKQRVTKEDAKKWFVTKFGGHIRT' A
#
# COMPACT_ATOMS: atom_id res chain seq x y z
N PHE A 1 0.30 -6.88 -6.00
CA PHE A 1 1.55 -6.88 -5.20
C PHE A 1 2.77 -6.82 -6.11
N SER A 2 3.51 -5.72 -6.05
CA SER A 2 4.77 -5.50 -6.76
C SER A 2 5.92 -6.32 -6.17
N THR A 3 7.02 -6.41 -6.89
CA THR A 3 8.27 -7.05 -6.43
C THR A 3 8.84 -6.39 -5.18
N THR A 4 8.60 -5.09 -4.99
CA THR A 4 9.03 -4.30 -3.84
C THR A 4 8.06 -4.34 -2.66
N GLY A 5 7.05 -5.21 -2.69
CA GLY A 5 6.08 -5.36 -1.61
C GLY A 5 5.01 -4.25 -1.53
N ASN A 6 4.82 -3.47 -2.60
CA ASN A 6 3.74 -2.49 -2.67
C ASN A 6 2.51 -3.10 -3.34
N PHE A 7 1.34 -2.53 -3.13
CA PHE A 7 0.14 -2.97 -3.83
C PHE A 7 -0.85 -1.83 -3.98
N GLY A 8 -1.79 -1.99 -4.89
CA GLY A 8 -2.89 -1.08 -5.05
C GLY A 8 -4.17 -1.83 -5.31
N PHE A 9 -5.29 -1.15 -5.09
CA PHE A 9 -6.61 -1.63 -5.41
C PHE A 9 -7.47 -0.45 -5.87
N GLY A 10 -8.33 -0.70 -6.83
CA GLY A 10 -9.32 0.27 -7.31
C GLY A 10 -10.63 0.08 -6.56
N ILE A 11 -11.36 1.17 -6.39
CA ILE A 11 -12.75 1.21 -5.98
C ILE A 11 -13.53 1.85 -7.12
N GLN A 12 -14.57 1.19 -7.59
CA GLN A 12 -15.40 1.70 -8.68
C GLN A 12 -16.28 2.87 -8.23
N GLU A 13 -16.76 2.83 -6.99
CA GLU A 13 -17.61 3.87 -6.43
C GLU A 13 -17.11 4.29 -5.04
N HIS A 14 -16.77 5.56 -4.86
CA HIS A 14 -16.40 6.09 -3.54
C HIS A 14 -17.50 5.98 -2.48
N ILE A 15 -18.75 5.68 -2.87
CA ILE A 15 -19.87 5.45 -1.96
C ILE A 15 -19.64 4.19 -1.11
N ASP A 16 -18.94 3.18 -1.65
CA ASP A 16 -18.58 1.96 -0.92
C ASP A 16 -17.65 2.23 0.27
N LEU A 17 -17.05 3.42 0.34
CA LEU A 17 -16.23 3.87 1.48
C LEU A 17 -17.08 4.43 2.65
N GLY A 18 -18.41 4.48 2.51
CA GLY A 18 -19.33 4.97 3.53
C GLY A 18 -19.46 6.49 3.58
N LEU A 19 -19.00 7.20 2.54
CA LEU A 19 -19.24 8.63 2.38
C LEU A 19 -20.70 8.89 1.99
N LYS A 20 -21.30 9.95 2.54
CA LYS A 20 -22.64 10.37 2.14
C LYS A 20 -22.64 10.78 0.66
N TYR A 21 -23.65 10.31 -0.06
CA TYR A 21 -23.88 10.71 -1.44
C TYR A 21 -24.18 12.21 -1.53
N ASP A 22 -23.40 12.93 -2.34
CA ASP A 22 -23.66 14.31 -2.73
C ASP A 22 -23.98 14.35 -4.24
N PRO A 23 -25.22 14.70 -4.63
CA PRO A 23 -25.63 14.79 -6.03
C PRO A 23 -24.84 15.80 -6.87
N SER A 24 -24.19 16.78 -6.24
CA SER A 24 -23.39 17.79 -6.94
C SER A 24 -22.01 17.27 -7.37
N VAL A 25 -21.50 16.27 -6.66
CA VAL A 25 -20.20 15.64 -6.90
C VAL A 25 -20.37 14.49 -7.89
N GLY A 26 -21.39 13.64 -7.74
CA GLY A 26 -21.60 12.47 -8.61
C GLY A 26 -20.71 11.27 -8.24
N ILE A 27 -20.81 10.17 -9.00
CA ILE A 27 -20.16 8.88 -8.69
C ILE A 27 -18.78 8.81 -9.34
N TYR A 28 -17.74 8.79 -8.51
CA TYR A 28 -16.36 8.59 -8.95
C TYR A 28 -15.73 7.33 -8.38
N GLY A 29 -14.91 6.69 -9.20
CA GLY A 29 -13.98 5.64 -8.80
C GLY A 29 -12.62 6.20 -8.44
N MET A 30 -11.86 5.45 -7.64
CA MET A 30 -10.53 5.84 -7.16
C MET A 30 -9.58 4.65 -7.17
N ASP A 31 -8.32 4.90 -7.53
CA ASP A 31 -7.23 3.93 -7.38
C ASP A 31 -6.37 4.28 -6.17
N PHE A 32 -6.25 3.31 -5.25
CA PHE A 32 -5.35 3.42 -4.10
C PHE A 32 -4.05 2.70 -4.38
N TYR A 33 -2.93 3.36 -4.11
CA TYR A 33 -1.61 2.73 -4.14
C TYR A 33 -0.94 2.84 -2.77
N ILE A 34 -0.65 1.67 -2.19
CA ILE A 34 -0.10 1.50 -0.85
C ILE A 34 1.38 1.13 -0.96
N VAL A 35 2.22 1.94 -0.30
CA VAL A 35 3.66 1.72 -0.21
C VAL A 35 4.01 1.16 1.16
N LEU A 36 4.53 -0.08 1.20
CA LEU A 36 4.97 -0.72 2.43
C LEU A 36 6.48 -0.53 2.61
N SER A 37 6.90 -0.20 3.83
CA SER A 37 8.32 -0.14 4.19
C SER A 37 8.55 -0.54 5.63
N ARG A 38 9.67 -1.22 5.89
CA ARG A 38 10.11 -1.48 7.27
C ARG A 38 10.60 -0.18 7.93
N PRO A 39 10.48 -0.04 9.26
CA PRO A 39 11.09 1.07 9.99
C PRO A 39 12.57 1.24 9.63
N GLY A 40 13.06 2.47 9.53
CA GLY A 40 14.45 2.75 9.13
C GLY A 40 14.66 3.04 7.63
N ALA A 41 13.60 3.02 6.82
CA ALA A 41 13.68 3.38 5.40
C ALA A 41 14.25 4.79 5.11
N ARG A 42 14.19 5.68 6.12
CA ARG A 42 14.73 7.04 6.08
C ARG A 42 16.21 7.10 5.69
N VAL A 43 17.02 6.07 5.97
CA VAL A 43 18.45 6.02 5.62
C VAL A 43 18.70 6.25 4.12
N THR A 44 17.74 5.86 3.27
CA THR A 44 17.80 6.06 1.82
C THR A 44 17.36 7.44 1.35
N LYS A 45 16.72 8.25 2.22
CA LYS A 45 16.13 9.56 1.88
C LYS A 45 16.84 10.73 2.58
N ARG A 46 17.48 10.49 3.74
CA ARG A 46 18.14 11.54 4.53
C ARG A 46 19.33 12.16 3.77
N LYS A 47 19.55 13.47 3.97
CA LYS A 47 20.67 14.22 3.37
C LYS A 47 22.02 13.84 4.00
N ARG A 48 22.11 13.85 5.33
CA ARG A 48 23.34 13.46 6.06
C ARG A 48 23.47 11.95 6.13
N ALA A 49 24.66 11.43 5.82
CA ALA A 49 25.02 10.00 5.92
C ALA A 49 24.01 9.07 5.22
N ARG A 50 23.63 9.41 3.98
CA ARG A 50 22.75 8.57 3.16
C ARG A 50 23.43 7.22 2.88
N ALA A 51 22.69 6.13 3.00
CA ALA A 51 23.20 4.80 2.69
C ALA A 51 22.15 3.95 1.96
N ARG A 52 22.60 2.85 1.35
CA ARG A 52 21.72 1.89 0.68
C ARG A 52 20.99 1.04 1.72
N MET A 53 19.73 0.70 1.43
CA MET A 53 18.98 -0.26 2.23
C MET A 53 19.43 -1.68 1.91
N GLY A 54 19.85 -2.41 2.94
CA GLY A 54 20.24 -3.82 2.82
C GLY A 54 19.06 -4.70 2.38
N LEU A 55 19.36 -5.82 1.72
CA LEU A 55 18.34 -6.69 1.11
C LEU A 55 17.33 -7.23 2.13
N LYS A 56 17.81 -7.67 3.31
CA LYS A 56 16.96 -8.15 4.41
C LYS A 56 16.03 -7.08 4.99
N GLN A 57 16.35 -5.80 4.83
CA GLN A 57 15.53 -4.68 5.31
C GLN A 57 14.43 -4.29 4.32
N ARG A 58 14.49 -4.77 3.08
CA ARG A 58 13.46 -4.50 2.08
C ARG A 58 12.22 -5.36 2.38
N VAL A 59 11.07 -4.89 1.91
CA VAL A 59 9.83 -5.67 1.93
C VAL A 59 9.76 -6.45 0.63
N THR A 60 9.48 -7.75 0.71
CA THR A 60 9.27 -8.60 -0.46
C THR A 60 7.78 -8.68 -0.83
N LYS A 61 7.49 -9.26 -2.00
CA LYS A 61 6.12 -9.56 -2.42
C LYS A 61 5.43 -10.50 -1.43
N GLU A 62 6.10 -11.55 -0.93
CA GLU A 62 5.49 -12.47 0.04
C GLU A 62 5.24 -11.79 1.39
N ASP A 63 6.19 -10.98 1.87
CA ASP A 63 6.05 -10.23 3.13
C ASP A 63 4.80 -9.35 3.09
N ALA A 64 4.59 -8.64 1.98
CA ALA A 64 3.45 -7.75 1.79
C ALA A 64 2.12 -8.53 1.78
N LYS A 65 2.07 -9.67 1.08
CA LYS A 65 0.89 -10.55 1.08
C LYS A 65 0.58 -11.04 2.48
N LYS A 66 1.58 -11.55 3.20
CA LYS A 66 1.43 -12.06 4.57
C LYS A 66 0.93 -10.97 5.52
N TRP A 67 1.53 -9.78 5.46
CA TRP A 67 1.11 -8.63 6.26
C TRP A 67 -0.36 -8.24 6.00
N PHE A 68 -0.78 -8.22 4.74
CA PHE A 68 -2.15 -7.88 4.35
C PHE A 68 -3.17 -8.89 4.92
N VAL A 69 -2.89 -10.19 4.80
CA VAL A 69 -3.76 -11.25 5.34
C VAL A 69 -3.82 -11.17 6.86
N THR A 70 -2.68 -11.05 7.54
CA THR A 70 -2.64 -11.04 9.02
C THR A 70 -3.28 -9.78 9.62
N LYS A 71 -3.09 -8.62 9.00
CA LYS A 71 -3.54 -7.35 9.59
C LYS A 71 -4.97 -6.99 9.22
N PHE A 72 -5.38 -7.30 8.00
CA PHE A 72 -6.68 -6.89 7.44
C PHE A 72 -7.60 -8.06 7.09
N GLY A 73 -7.18 -9.31 7.35
CA GLY A 73 -7.98 -10.50 7.00
C GLY A 73 -8.19 -10.64 5.49
N GLY A 74 -7.40 -9.95 4.67
CA GLY A 74 -7.65 -9.85 3.24
C GLY A 74 -7.52 -11.19 2.53
N HIS A 75 -8.47 -11.51 1.66
CA HIS A 75 -8.42 -12.71 0.84
C HIS A 75 -7.61 -12.47 -0.43
N ILE A 76 -6.54 -13.23 -0.60
CA ILE A 76 -5.70 -13.20 -1.80
C ILE A 76 -5.97 -14.50 -2.57
N ARG A 77 -6.58 -14.41 -3.74
CA ARG A 77 -6.62 -15.55 -4.68
C ARG A 77 -5.19 -15.73 -5.24
N THR A 78 -4.60 -16.89 -4.96
CA THR A 78 -3.27 -17.29 -5.44
C THR A 78 -3.21 -17.44 -6.94
#